data_AF-A0A946DUG5-F1
#
_entry.id   AF-A0A946DUG5-F1
#
_cell.length_a   1.000
_cell.length_b   1.000
_cell.length_c   1.000
_cell.angle_alpha   90.00
_cell.angle_beta   90.00
_cell.angle_gamma   90.00
#
_symmetry.space_group_name_H-M   'P 1'
#
loop_
_entity.id
_entity.type
_entity.pdbx_description
1 polymer ?
#
loop_
_entity_poly.entity_id
_entity_poly.type
_entity_poly.pdbx_seq_one_letter_code
_entity_poly.pdbx_strand_id
1 'polypeptide(L)'
;MNKQLLDSLPAPVSRAYRLMYDQPDAEQAYQSIALFSEPLIKWYGTIGLVALREKRPDLLVGNGILSKFLSPSLGIWAQINRLAMKHAPFEGEMSPLSGLFDELLGRQTAPIQNCVKRIEDYLGGQLQKKTLLDFLECLVAYRNRSRGHGAPSVQHQREFSQILLAAYEELLQRLAGLSRFQLTYVERTELLRSGAVHVLRVCNGLNSFILPERLTLQTANALASESVHLFTDSERPVIELSPIIVRPSHADSFYFLNGNRKHVEYLCYDGVGDEYYRPDGYREAIADFLSVDEQTDANVVIDHSEPEAPADGKTRKTDITFGDLGGF
;
A
#
# COMPACT_ATOMS: atom_id res chain seq x y z
N MET A 1 -10.07 -21.59 -3.14
CA MET A 1 -10.23 -20.45 -2.21
C MET A 1 -10.36 -20.96 -0.78
N ASN A 2 -9.46 -20.55 0.10
CA ASN A 2 -9.52 -20.86 1.52
C ASN A 2 -10.46 -19.87 2.24
N LYS A 3 -11.65 -20.32 2.64
CA LYS A 3 -12.66 -19.46 3.29
C LYS A 3 -12.20 -18.90 4.64
N GLN A 4 -11.52 -19.72 5.43
CA GLN A 4 -11.01 -19.29 6.73
C GLN A 4 -10.00 -18.14 6.59
N LEU A 5 -9.12 -18.23 5.58
CA LEU A 5 -8.19 -17.15 5.26
C LEU A 5 -8.96 -15.90 4.84
N LEU A 6 -9.90 -16.03 3.91
CA LEU A 6 -10.71 -14.92 3.38
C LEU A 6 -11.39 -14.10 4.48
N ASP A 7 -12.01 -14.76 5.46
CA ASP A 7 -12.77 -14.10 6.53
C ASP A 7 -11.87 -13.39 7.56
N SER A 8 -10.60 -13.78 7.63
CA SER A 8 -9.64 -13.23 8.60
C SER A 8 -8.83 -12.03 8.07
N LEU A 9 -8.69 -11.92 6.75
CA LEU A 9 -7.90 -10.86 6.11
C LEU A 9 -8.58 -9.48 6.22
N PRO A 10 -7.82 -8.37 6.24
CA PRO A 10 -8.40 -7.04 6.17
C PRO A 10 -9.18 -6.86 4.85
N ALA A 11 -10.32 -6.15 4.89
CA ALA A 11 -11.26 -6.04 3.77
C ALA A 11 -10.63 -5.77 2.39
N PRO A 12 -9.69 -4.82 2.21
CA PRO A 12 -9.11 -4.59 0.89
C PRO A 12 -8.32 -5.81 0.36
N VAL A 13 -7.68 -6.59 1.24
CA VAL A 13 -6.95 -7.80 0.85
C VAL A 13 -7.92 -8.97 0.64
N SER A 14 -8.95 -9.11 1.49
CA SER A 14 -9.95 -10.19 1.34
C SER A 14 -10.74 -10.04 0.03
N ARG A 15 -11.16 -8.81 -0.32
CA ARG A 15 -11.91 -8.53 -1.55
C ARG A 15 -11.05 -8.76 -2.78
N ALA A 16 -9.81 -8.26 -2.80
CA ALA A 16 -8.87 -8.54 -3.87
C ALA A 16 -8.57 -10.04 -4.00
N TYR A 17 -8.45 -10.78 -2.89
CA TYR A 17 -8.23 -12.23 -2.90
C TYR A 17 -9.44 -12.99 -3.46
N ARG A 18 -10.66 -12.58 -3.12
CA ARG A 18 -11.89 -13.15 -3.70
C ARG A 18 -11.95 -12.94 -5.22
N LEU A 19 -11.60 -11.74 -5.69
CA LEU A 19 -11.61 -11.44 -7.12
C LEU A 19 -10.74 -12.39 -7.93
N MET A 20 -9.66 -12.94 -7.36
CA MET A 20 -8.81 -13.91 -8.07
C MET A 20 -9.55 -15.21 -8.45
N TYR A 21 -10.63 -15.56 -7.76
CA TYR A 21 -11.42 -16.78 -8.03
C TYR A 21 -12.72 -16.51 -8.79
N ASP A 22 -13.27 -15.31 -8.68
CA ASP A 22 -14.58 -14.95 -9.23
C ASP A 22 -14.52 -14.47 -10.70
N GLN A 23 -13.42 -14.74 -11.43
CA GLN A 23 -13.27 -14.31 -12.82
C GLN A 23 -13.88 -15.30 -13.84
N PRO A 24 -14.65 -14.80 -14.83
CA PRO A 24 -15.38 -15.65 -15.77
C PRO A 24 -14.49 -16.27 -16.86
N ASP A 25 -13.34 -15.67 -17.17
CA ASP A 25 -12.41 -16.14 -18.19
C ASP A 25 -10.95 -16.11 -17.73
N ALA A 26 -10.10 -16.85 -18.44
CA ALA A 26 -8.70 -17.06 -18.06
C ALA A 26 -7.83 -15.81 -18.16
N GLU A 27 -8.16 -14.86 -19.03
CA GLU A 27 -7.42 -13.61 -19.17
C GLU A 27 -7.73 -12.68 -17.99
N GLN A 28 -9.01 -12.51 -17.67
CA GLN A 28 -9.43 -11.76 -16.49
C GLN A 28 -8.89 -12.40 -15.21
N ALA A 29 -8.94 -13.73 -15.10
CA ALA A 29 -8.34 -14.47 -13.98
C ALA A 29 -6.85 -14.13 -13.82
N TYR A 30 -6.08 -14.21 -14.91
CA TYR A 30 -4.67 -13.85 -14.87
C TYR A 30 -4.46 -12.38 -14.48
N GLN A 31 -5.24 -11.44 -15.00
CA GLN A 31 -5.12 -10.02 -14.66
C GLN A 31 -5.41 -9.78 -13.17
N SER A 32 -6.51 -10.31 -12.63
CA SER A 32 -6.84 -10.20 -11.20
C SER A 32 -5.76 -10.83 -10.31
N ILE A 33 -5.26 -12.01 -10.69
CA ILE A 33 -4.17 -12.68 -9.98
C ILE A 33 -2.88 -11.85 -10.04
N ALA A 34 -2.51 -11.31 -11.20
CA ALA A 34 -1.31 -10.49 -11.35
C ALA A 34 -1.39 -9.19 -10.54
N LEU A 35 -2.58 -8.58 -10.46
CA LEU A 35 -2.82 -7.33 -9.75
C LEU A 35 -2.95 -7.49 -8.23
N PHE A 36 -3.23 -8.69 -7.72
CA PHE A 36 -3.35 -8.95 -6.28
C PHE A 36 -2.10 -8.57 -5.47
N SER A 37 -0.91 -8.61 -6.08
CA SER A 37 0.32 -8.15 -5.42
C SER A 37 0.27 -6.69 -4.95
N GLU A 38 -0.46 -5.83 -5.67
CA GLU A 38 -0.49 -4.39 -5.42
C GLU A 38 -1.12 -4.02 -4.06
N PRO A 39 -2.37 -4.43 -3.74
CA PRO A 39 -2.96 -4.16 -2.43
C PRO A 39 -2.16 -4.79 -1.29
N LEU A 40 -1.56 -5.97 -1.49
CA LEU A 40 -0.72 -6.60 -0.47
C LEU A 40 0.54 -5.80 -0.17
N ILE A 41 1.24 -5.34 -1.21
CA ILE A 41 2.46 -4.52 -1.06
C ILE A 41 2.11 -3.17 -0.44
N LYS A 42 1.02 -2.52 -0.86
CA LYS A 42 0.54 -1.25 -0.30
C LYS A 42 0.05 -1.39 1.14
N TRP A 43 -0.52 -2.53 1.53
CA TRP A 43 -0.93 -2.80 2.90
C TRP A 43 0.26 -2.76 3.87
N TYR A 44 1.26 -3.61 3.63
CA TYR A 44 2.49 -3.59 4.44
C TYR A 44 3.20 -2.24 4.34
N GLY A 45 3.20 -1.64 3.15
CA GLY A 45 3.87 -0.37 2.91
C GLY A 45 3.21 0.78 3.66
N THR A 46 1.89 0.76 3.81
CA THR A 46 1.16 1.75 4.60
C THR A 46 1.52 1.65 6.06
N ILE A 47 1.46 0.44 6.63
CA ILE A 47 1.81 0.21 8.04
C ILE A 47 3.27 0.61 8.28
N GLY A 48 4.16 0.22 7.36
CA GLY A 48 5.58 0.56 7.43
C GLY A 48 5.82 2.06 7.35
N LEU A 49 5.11 2.75 6.46
CA LEU A 49 5.21 4.20 6.31
C LEU A 49 4.79 4.93 7.57
N VAL A 50 3.61 4.62 8.12
CA VAL A 50 3.11 5.29 9.32
C VAL A 50 4.03 5.00 10.51
N ALA A 51 4.43 3.73 10.70
CA ALA A 51 5.31 3.36 11.81
C ALA A 51 6.70 4.01 11.69
N LEU A 52 7.27 4.09 10.49
CA LEU A 52 8.51 4.82 10.24
C LEU A 52 8.32 6.32 10.44
N ARG A 53 7.19 6.91 10.05
CA ARG A 53 6.93 8.34 10.26
C ARG A 53 6.91 8.67 11.75
N GLU A 54 6.25 7.86 12.56
CA GLU A 54 6.13 8.09 14.00
C GLU A 54 7.45 7.91 14.76
N LYS A 55 8.29 6.96 14.33
CA LYS A 55 9.46 6.54 15.10
C LYS A 55 10.79 6.99 14.50
N ARG A 56 10.88 7.07 13.18
CA ARG A 56 12.11 7.27 12.39
C ARG A 56 11.84 8.10 11.12
N PRO A 57 11.27 9.31 11.23
CA PRO A 57 10.97 10.14 10.06
C PRO A 57 12.25 10.51 9.28
N ASP A 58 13.40 10.55 9.95
CA ASP A 58 14.74 10.73 9.36
C ASP A 58 15.01 9.73 8.22
N LEU A 59 14.57 8.48 8.37
CA LEU A 59 14.77 7.45 7.34
C LEU A 59 13.91 7.72 6.10
N LEU A 60 12.70 8.24 6.27
CA LEU A 60 11.81 8.58 5.16
C LEU A 60 12.35 9.79 4.38
N VAL A 61 12.85 10.79 5.09
CA VAL A 61 13.48 11.98 4.50
C VAL A 61 14.79 11.60 3.78
N GLY A 62 15.70 10.92 4.47
CA GLY A 62 17.03 10.57 3.94
C GLY A 62 16.99 9.64 2.73
N ASN A 63 15.91 8.85 2.57
CA ASN A 63 15.69 8.02 1.37
C ASN A 63 14.85 8.71 0.29
N GLY A 64 14.42 9.96 0.51
CA GLY A 64 13.58 10.73 -0.41
C GLY A 64 12.22 10.07 -0.66
N ILE A 65 11.65 9.40 0.35
CA ILE A 65 10.35 8.73 0.25
C ILE A 65 9.23 9.77 0.22
N LEU A 66 9.26 10.72 1.16
CA LEU A 66 8.18 11.70 1.35
C LEU A 66 7.98 12.57 0.10
N SER A 67 9.07 13.02 -0.54
CA SER A 67 9.00 13.81 -1.77
C SER A 67 8.43 13.04 -2.98
N LYS A 68 8.52 11.71 -2.97
CA LYS A 68 7.97 10.84 -4.03
C LYS A 68 6.56 10.38 -3.73
N PHE A 69 6.05 10.63 -2.52
CA PHE A 69 4.79 10.07 -2.05
C PHE A 69 3.53 10.82 -2.52
N LEU A 70 3.69 11.91 -3.26
CA LEU A 70 2.59 12.56 -4.00
C LEU A 70 2.18 11.77 -5.25
N SER A 71 3.00 10.84 -5.72
CA SER A 71 2.66 9.90 -6.80
C SER A 71 3.50 8.61 -6.65
N PRO A 72 3.23 7.82 -5.59
CA PRO A 72 4.06 6.69 -5.23
C PRO A 72 3.91 5.55 -6.24
N SER A 73 5.02 5.22 -6.91
CA SER A 73 5.07 3.99 -7.70
C SER A 73 5.06 2.76 -6.79
N LEU A 74 4.68 1.59 -7.32
CA LEU A 74 4.76 0.34 -6.56
C LEU A 74 6.18 0.01 -6.07
N GLY A 75 7.21 0.51 -6.77
CA GLY A 75 8.60 0.42 -6.32
C GLY A 75 8.88 1.23 -5.06
N ILE A 76 8.23 2.38 -4.87
CA ILE A 76 8.33 3.18 -3.64
C ILE A 76 7.71 2.44 -2.46
N TRP A 77 6.55 1.81 -2.66
CA TRP A 77 5.93 0.96 -1.65
C TRP A 77 6.81 -0.22 -1.24
N ALA A 78 7.45 -0.89 -2.22
CA ALA A 78 8.42 -1.95 -1.93
C ALA A 78 9.65 -1.43 -1.16
N GLN A 79 10.14 -0.22 -1.50
CA GLN A 79 11.24 0.42 -0.76
C GLN A 79 10.85 0.70 0.69
N ILE A 80 9.61 1.15 0.94
CA ILE A 80 9.09 1.35 2.30
C ILE A 80 9.06 0.03 3.06
N ASN A 81 8.57 -1.06 2.47
CA ASN A 81 8.58 -2.38 3.10
C ASN A 81 9.98 -2.82 3.52
N ARG A 82 10.97 -2.59 2.65
CA ARG A 82 12.37 -2.89 2.94
C ARG A 82 12.92 -2.04 4.10
N LEU A 83 12.62 -0.74 4.10
CA LEU A 83 13.03 0.16 5.18
C LEU A 83 12.37 -0.23 6.50
N ALA A 84 11.07 -0.49 6.47
CA ALA A 84 10.31 -0.92 7.64
C ALA A 84 10.92 -2.20 8.19
N MET A 85 11.10 -3.25 7.41
CA MET A 85 11.73 -4.50 7.87
C MET A 85 13.14 -4.31 8.45
N LYS A 86 13.98 -3.51 7.80
CA LYS A 86 15.36 -3.29 8.25
C LYS A 86 15.41 -2.53 9.59
N HIS A 87 14.42 -1.68 9.85
CA HIS A 87 14.39 -0.78 10.99
C HIS A 87 13.18 -1.03 11.92
N ALA A 88 12.53 -2.19 11.77
CA ALA A 88 11.35 -2.62 12.53
C ALA A 88 11.60 -3.15 13.95
N PRO A 89 12.82 -3.27 14.53
CA PRO A 89 12.87 -3.22 15.99
C PRO A 89 12.63 -1.76 16.37
N PHE A 90 11.36 -1.34 16.33
CA PHE A 90 10.90 -0.10 16.93
C PHE A 90 11.24 -0.23 18.41
N GLU A 91 12.40 0.29 18.82
CA GLU A 91 12.99 0.02 20.13
C GLU A 91 12.01 0.37 21.26
N GLY A 92 11.78 -0.60 22.16
CA GLY A 92 10.78 -0.56 23.23
C GLY A 92 10.02 -1.89 23.30
N GLU A 93 9.67 -2.36 24.51
CA GLU A 93 9.02 -3.64 24.73
C GLU A 93 7.82 -3.89 23.79
N MET A 94 7.92 -4.94 22.98
CA MET A 94 6.81 -5.58 22.28
C MET A 94 5.87 -4.64 21.49
N SER A 95 6.39 -3.86 20.54
CA SER A 95 5.51 -3.29 19.51
C SER A 95 4.76 -4.44 18.83
N PRO A 96 3.41 -4.47 18.86
CA PRO A 96 2.64 -5.57 18.28
C PRO A 96 2.93 -5.71 16.77
N LEU A 97 3.39 -4.64 16.11
CA LEU A 97 3.76 -4.59 14.70
C LEU A 97 5.09 -5.28 14.35
N SER A 98 5.97 -5.56 15.33
CA SER A 98 7.29 -6.18 15.07
C SER A 98 7.16 -7.52 14.33
N GLY A 99 6.29 -8.40 14.85
CA GLY A 99 6.03 -9.71 14.26
C GLY A 99 5.46 -9.65 12.83
N LEU A 100 4.77 -8.57 12.45
CA LEU A 100 4.22 -8.41 11.10
C LEU A 100 5.34 -8.31 10.05
N PHE A 101 6.41 -7.56 10.33
CA PHE A 101 7.51 -7.40 9.38
C PHE A 101 8.50 -8.57 9.40
N ASP A 102 8.64 -9.26 10.54
CA ASP A 102 9.47 -10.47 10.65
C ASP A 102 8.96 -11.61 9.74
N GLU A 103 7.66 -11.70 9.52
CA GLU A 103 7.06 -12.68 8.60
C GLU A 103 7.63 -12.54 7.18
N LEU A 104 7.91 -11.31 6.73
CA LEU A 104 8.47 -11.04 5.41
C LEU A 104 9.94 -11.51 5.28
N LEU A 105 10.66 -11.71 6.39
CA LEU A 105 11.99 -12.33 6.40
C LEU A 105 11.92 -13.87 6.28
N GLY A 106 10.73 -14.46 6.37
CA GLY A 106 10.50 -15.89 6.24
C GLY A 106 11.07 -16.44 4.93
N ARG A 107 11.71 -17.61 5.00
CA ARG A 107 12.26 -18.29 3.80
C ARG A 107 11.15 -18.70 2.85
N GLN A 108 11.34 -18.53 1.54
CA GLN A 108 10.38 -18.99 0.53
C GLN A 108 10.19 -20.52 0.59
N THR A 109 8.96 -20.97 0.38
CA THR A 109 8.58 -22.38 0.24
C THR A 109 8.51 -22.78 -1.23
N ALA A 110 8.32 -24.08 -1.51
CA ALA A 110 8.37 -24.60 -2.88
C ALA A 110 7.40 -23.92 -3.87
N PRO A 111 6.12 -23.63 -3.53
CA PRO A 111 5.22 -22.92 -4.44
C PRO A 111 5.73 -21.54 -4.82
N ILE A 112 6.22 -20.79 -3.83
CA ILE A 112 6.77 -19.44 -4.02
C ILE A 112 8.07 -19.49 -4.84
N GLN A 113 8.98 -20.41 -4.52
CA GLN A 113 10.23 -20.59 -5.27
C GLN A 113 9.97 -20.93 -6.74
N ASN A 114 8.99 -21.81 -7.01
CA ASN A 114 8.58 -22.13 -8.38
C ASN A 114 8.03 -20.89 -9.11
N CYS A 115 7.21 -20.08 -8.45
CA CYS A 115 6.72 -18.82 -9.01
C CYS A 115 7.86 -17.83 -9.30
N VAL A 116 8.78 -17.63 -8.36
CA VAL A 116 9.96 -16.78 -8.54
C VAL A 116 10.76 -17.23 -9.76
N LYS A 117 11.06 -18.52 -9.88
CA LYS A 117 11.78 -19.06 -11.03
C LYS A 117 11.09 -18.74 -12.36
N ARG A 118 9.75 -18.87 -12.42
CA ARG A 118 8.99 -18.54 -13.63
C ARG A 118 9.02 -17.05 -13.97
N ILE A 119 9.02 -16.18 -12.96
CA ILE A 119 9.21 -14.74 -13.17
C ILE A 119 10.62 -14.46 -13.70
N GLU A 120 11.63 -15.10 -13.14
CA GLU A 120 13.03 -14.96 -13.56
C GLU A 120 13.25 -15.40 -15.00
N ASP A 121 12.73 -16.57 -15.38
CA ASP A 121 12.77 -17.09 -16.75
C ASP A 121 12.12 -16.09 -17.72
N TYR A 122 11.03 -15.45 -17.32
CA TYR A 122 10.33 -14.44 -18.13
C TYR A 122 11.09 -13.11 -18.22
N LEU A 123 11.72 -12.66 -17.12
CA LEU A 123 12.48 -11.41 -17.08
C LEU A 123 13.88 -11.54 -17.70
N GLY A 124 14.38 -12.75 -17.90
CA GLY A 124 15.70 -13.02 -18.48
C GLY A 124 16.86 -12.75 -17.53
N GLY A 125 16.65 -12.87 -16.22
CA GLY A 125 17.67 -12.61 -15.19
C GLY A 125 17.57 -13.57 -14.01
N GLN A 126 18.68 -13.75 -13.28
CA GLN A 126 18.70 -14.52 -12.03
C GLN A 126 18.69 -13.57 -10.85
N LEU A 127 17.75 -13.73 -9.93
CA LEU A 127 17.75 -13.03 -8.66
C LEU A 127 18.05 -14.07 -7.57
N GLN A 128 19.04 -13.82 -6.72
CA GLN A 128 19.26 -14.71 -5.57
C GLN A 128 18.25 -14.40 -4.47
N LYS A 129 17.00 -14.83 -4.66
CA LYS A 129 15.88 -14.53 -3.77
C LYS A 129 15.64 -15.66 -2.79
N LYS A 130 15.49 -15.32 -1.50
CA LYS A 130 15.31 -16.32 -0.44
C LYS A 130 14.17 -16.00 0.52
N THR A 131 13.76 -14.74 0.61
CA THR A 131 12.75 -14.27 1.56
C THR A 131 11.39 -13.98 0.89
N LEU A 132 10.34 -13.83 1.70
CA LEU A 132 9.03 -13.40 1.21
C LEU A 132 9.06 -11.94 0.69
N LEU A 133 9.86 -11.06 1.30
CA LEU A 133 10.10 -9.72 0.75
C LEU A 133 10.67 -9.79 -0.67
N ASP A 134 11.66 -10.64 -0.90
CA ASP A 134 12.26 -10.80 -2.24
C ASP A 134 11.21 -11.25 -3.28
N PHE A 135 10.25 -12.08 -2.84
CA PHE A 135 9.14 -12.51 -3.68
C PHE A 135 8.22 -11.35 -4.02
N LEU A 136 7.82 -10.52 -3.05
CA LEU A 136 7.05 -9.30 -3.29
C LEU A 136 7.77 -8.37 -4.28
N GLU A 137 9.07 -8.15 -4.11
CA GLU A 137 9.88 -7.37 -5.05
C GLU A 137 9.94 -8.01 -6.46
N CYS A 138 9.88 -9.34 -6.54
CA CYS A 138 9.78 -10.07 -7.81
C CYS A 138 8.48 -9.77 -8.54
N LEU A 139 7.37 -9.74 -7.80
CA LEU A 139 6.05 -9.43 -8.34
C LEU A 139 5.99 -7.98 -8.85
N VAL A 140 6.64 -7.03 -8.17
CA VAL A 140 6.78 -5.65 -8.67
C VAL A 140 7.52 -5.60 -10.00
N ALA A 141 8.67 -6.28 -10.10
CA ALA A 141 9.46 -6.32 -11.33
C ALA A 141 8.66 -6.96 -12.48
N TYR A 142 7.98 -8.07 -12.19
CA TYR A 142 7.10 -8.75 -13.13
C TYR A 142 5.98 -7.83 -13.64
N ARG A 143 5.22 -7.22 -12.72
CA ARG A 143 4.11 -6.30 -13.04
C ARG A 143 4.58 -5.12 -13.90
N ASN A 144 5.75 -4.55 -13.59
CA ASN A 144 6.30 -3.43 -14.34
C ASN A 144 6.72 -3.82 -15.76
N ARG A 145 7.15 -5.07 -15.98
CA ARG A 145 7.46 -5.59 -17.31
C ARG A 145 6.19 -5.94 -18.09
N SER A 146 5.20 -6.53 -17.42
CA SER A 146 3.99 -7.07 -18.04
C SER A 146 2.93 -6.02 -18.40
N ARG A 147 3.03 -4.79 -17.88
CA ARG A 147 2.16 -3.65 -18.27
C ARG A 147 2.80 -2.91 -19.47
N GLY A 148 2.10 -2.84 -20.61
CA GLY A 148 2.54 -2.09 -21.81
C GLY A 148 3.18 -2.95 -22.90
N HIS A 149 4.28 -2.49 -23.51
CA HIS A 149 4.96 -3.17 -24.63
C HIS A 149 5.54 -4.56 -24.29
N GLY A 150 5.58 -4.93 -23.01
CA GLY A 150 5.94 -6.27 -22.54
C GLY A 150 4.75 -7.13 -22.15
N ALA A 151 3.56 -6.90 -22.70
CA ALA A 151 2.38 -7.71 -22.36
C ALA A 151 2.65 -9.22 -22.60
N PRO A 152 2.36 -10.10 -21.63
CA PRO A 152 2.57 -11.54 -21.78
C PRO A 152 1.60 -12.12 -22.80
N SER A 153 2.05 -13.14 -23.53
CA SER A 153 1.19 -13.90 -24.45
C SER A 153 0.05 -14.60 -23.69
N VAL A 154 -1.08 -14.83 -24.36
CA VAL A 154 -2.23 -15.57 -23.77
C VAL A 154 -1.81 -16.93 -23.24
N GLN A 155 -0.87 -17.60 -23.91
CA GLN A 155 -0.34 -18.89 -23.44
C GLN A 155 0.40 -18.74 -22.10
N HIS A 156 1.29 -17.75 -21.99
CA HIS A 156 1.98 -17.45 -20.74
C HIS A 156 1.01 -17.10 -19.62
N GLN A 157 0.00 -16.28 -19.90
CA GLN A 157 -1.03 -15.91 -18.93
C GLN A 157 -1.76 -17.15 -18.37
N ARG A 158 -2.20 -18.06 -19.25
CA ARG A 158 -2.88 -19.30 -18.85
C ARG A 158 -1.99 -20.19 -17.99
N GLU A 159 -0.77 -20.46 -18.44
CA GLU A 159 0.18 -21.34 -17.72
C GLU A 159 0.60 -20.74 -16.38
N PHE A 160 0.81 -19.43 -16.34
CA PHE A 160 1.36 -18.76 -15.17
C PHE A 160 0.30 -18.42 -14.12
N SER A 161 -0.98 -18.28 -14.50
CA SER A 161 -2.09 -17.98 -13.59
C SER A 161 -2.16 -18.95 -12.40
N GLN A 162 -2.05 -20.26 -12.65
CA GLN A 162 -2.11 -21.30 -11.61
C GLN A 162 -0.90 -21.25 -10.68
N ILE A 163 0.28 -20.93 -11.22
CA ILE A 163 1.52 -20.82 -10.46
C ILE A 163 1.48 -19.60 -9.54
N LEU A 164 1.01 -18.46 -10.05
CA LEU A 164 0.78 -17.27 -9.25
C LEU A 164 -0.25 -17.53 -8.14
N LEU A 165 -1.39 -18.13 -8.48
CA LEU A 165 -2.45 -18.43 -7.52
C LEU A 165 -1.94 -19.29 -6.35
N ALA A 166 -1.23 -20.38 -6.66
CA ALA A 166 -0.64 -21.26 -5.64
C ALA A 166 0.38 -20.52 -4.76
N ALA A 167 1.22 -19.67 -5.36
CA ALA A 167 2.18 -18.87 -4.61
C ALA A 167 1.51 -17.82 -3.71
N TYR A 168 0.38 -17.23 -4.12
CA TYR A 168 -0.38 -16.31 -3.28
C TYR A 168 -1.11 -16.99 -2.14
N GLU A 169 -1.73 -18.16 -2.37
CA GLU A 169 -2.36 -18.94 -1.29
C GLU A 169 -1.32 -19.30 -0.22
N GLU A 170 -0.15 -19.76 -0.64
CA GLU A 170 0.98 -20.07 0.23
C GLU A 170 1.52 -18.81 0.94
N LEU A 171 1.66 -17.70 0.22
CA LEU A 171 2.09 -16.43 0.80
C LEU A 171 1.14 -15.98 1.91
N LEU A 172 -0.16 -15.93 1.64
CA LEU A 172 -1.15 -15.46 2.61
C LEU A 172 -1.23 -16.35 3.86
N GLN A 173 -1.05 -17.67 3.73
CA GLN A 173 -0.98 -18.57 4.89
C GLN A 173 0.21 -18.27 5.80
N ARG A 174 1.29 -17.72 5.26
CA ARG A 174 2.51 -17.40 6.00
C ARG A 174 2.54 -15.98 6.56
N LEU A 175 1.69 -15.11 6.03
CA LEU A 175 1.49 -13.74 6.50
C LEU A 175 0.40 -13.69 7.58
N ALA A 176 0.55 -14.48 8.63
CA ALA A 176 -0.42 -14.61 9.73
C ALA A 176 -0.65 -13.28 10.47
N GLY A 177 0.28 -12.33 10.39
CA GLY A 177 0.14 -10.98 10.92
C GLY A 177 -0.99 -10.21 10.25
N LEU A 178 -1.38 -10.56 9.01
CA LEU A 178 -2.55 -9.95 8.35
C LEU A 178 -3.86 -10.26 9.08
N SER A 179 -3.99 -11.44 9.68
CA SER A 179 -5.20 -11.84 10.41
C SER A 179 -5.14 -11.52 11.90
N ARG A 180 -3.97 -11.13 12.42
CA ARG A 180 -3.77 -10.75 13.83
C ARG A 180 -4.30 -9.35 14.17
N PHE A 181 -4.47 -8.50 13.16
CA PHE A 181 -4.99 -7.15 13.33
C PHE A 181 -6.38 -7.01 12.74
N GLN A 182 -7.21 -6.26 13.45
CA GLN A 182 -8.52 -5.87 12.98
C GLN A 182 -8.40 -4.53 12.27
N LEU A 183 -8.84 -4.47 11.01
CA LEU A 183 -9.03 -3.20 10.32
C LEU A 183 -10.30 -2.57 10.85
N THR A 184 -10.20 -1.38 11.43
CA THR A 184 -11.33 -0.71 12.09
C THR A 184 -11.52 0.68 11.50
N TYR A 185 -12.76 1.01 11.15
CA TYR A 185 -13.17 2.35 10.76
C TYR A 185 -13.89 3.04 11.92
N VAL A 186 -13.45 4.24 12.28
CA VAL A 186 -14.08 5.07 13.30
C VAL A 186 -15.17 5.89 12.63
N GLU A 187 -16.43 5.47 12.73
CA GLU A 187 -17.53 6.16 12.07
C GLU A 187 -17.83 7.52 12.71
N ARG A 188 -17.81 7.56 14.04
CA ARG A 188 -18.15 8.76 14.81
C ARG A 188 -17.44 8.77 16.14
N THR A 189 -16.92 9.93 16.52
CA THR A 189 -16.42 10.22 17.87
C THR A 189 -17.27 11.28 18.54
N GLU A 190 -17.75 10.98 19.75
CA GLU A 190 -18.48 11.91 20.61
C GLU A 190 -17.68 12.22 21.87
N LEU A 191 -17.41 13.50 22.11
CA LEU A 191 -16.70 13.95 23.31
C LEU A 191 -17.67 14.14 24.47
N LEU A 192 -17.36 13.50 25.60
CA LEU A 192 -18.09 13.61 26.86
C LEU A 192 -17.20 14.23 27.94
N ARG A 193 -17.79 14.66 29.06
CA ARG A 193 -17.05 15.25 30.20
C ARG A 193 -16.00 14.31 30.79
N SER A 194 -16.19 12.99 30.66
CA SER A 194 -15.33 11.95 31.25
C SER A 194 -14.48 11.18 30.23
N GLY A 195 -14.46 11.60 28.96
CA GLY A 195 -13.71 10.90 27.91
C GLY A 195 -14.40 10.99 26.54
N ALA A 196 -14.07 10.06 25.65
CA ALA A 196 -14.66 9.98 24.32
C ALA A 196 -15.41 8.65 24.12
N VAL A 197 -16.46 8.71 23.31
CA VAL A 197 -17.23 7.57 22.81
C VAL A 197 -16.96 7.42 21.33
N HIS A 198 -16.72 6.19 20.89
CA HIS A 198 -16.43 5.88 19.51
C HIS A 198 -17.42 4.85 18.96
N VAL A 199 -17.95 5.11 17.77
CA VAL A 199 -18.69 4.13 16.97
C VAL A 199 -17.70 3.47 16.03
N LEU A 200 -17.42 2.19 16.25
CA LEU A 200 -16.39 1.44 15.53
C LEU A 200 -17.02 0.38 14.61
N ARG A 201 -16.52 0.29 13.39
CA ARG A 201 -16.84 -0.77 12.43
C ARG A 201 -15.61 -1.62 12.17
N VAL A 202 -15.73 -2.93 12.41
CA VAL A 202 -14.69 -3.90 12.06
C VAL A 202 -14.88 -4.33 10.61
N CYS A 203 -13.78 -4.30 9.87
CA CYS A 203 -13.73 -4.41 8.42
C CYS A 203 -12.74 -5.50 7.98
N ASN A 204 -12.81 -6.69 8.59
CA ASN A 204 -12.14 -7.90 8.12
C ASN A 204 -13.11 -8.77 7.33
N GLY A 205 -12.58 -9.58 6.41
CA GLY A 205 -13.40 -10.41 5.52
C GLY A 205 -14.14 -9.60 4.48
N LEU A 206 -15.16 -10.22 3.87
CA LEU A 206 -15.95 -9.59 2.80
C LEU A 206 -17.03 -8.65 3.34
N ASN A 207 -17.50 -8.91 4.56
CA ASN A 207 -18.56 -8.15 5.20
C ASN A 207 -17.96 -7.31 6.32
N SER A 208 -18.43 -6.06 6.45
CA SER A 208 -18.16 -5.29 7.65
C SER A 208 -19.27 -5.51 8.67
N PHE A 209 -18.95 -5.44 9.95
CA PHE A 209 -19.94 -5.43 11.01
C PHE A 209 -19.67 -4.29 11.99
N ILE A 210 -20.76 -3.65 12.40
CA ILE A 210 -20.71 -2.65 13.46
C ILE A 210 -20.56 -3.43 14.77
N LEU A 211 -19.53 -3.11 15.55
CA LEU A 211 -19.46 -3.64 16.91
C LEU A 211 -20.63 -3.03 17.71
N PRO A 212 -21.41 -3.84 18.46
CA PRO A 212 -22.49 -3.30 19.29
C PRO A 212 -21.94 -2.18 20.16
N GLU A 213 -22.62 -1.02 20.21
CA GLU A 213 -22.18 0.19 20.94
C GLU A 213 -21.58 -0.16 22.31
N ARG A 214 -20.24 -0.21 22.36
CA ARG A 214 -19.48 -0.33 23.58
C ARG A 214 -18.32 0.65 23.50
N LEU A 215 -18.68 1.90 23.83
CA LEU A 215 -17.98 2.74 24.81
C LEU A 215 -17.06 1.88 25.69
N THR A 216 -15.77 2.17 25.92
CA THR A 216 -15.09 3.45 26.10
C THR A 216 -13.60 3.14 25.93
N LEU A 217 -12.89 3.82 25.02
CA LEU A 217 -11.43 3.94 25.19
C LEU A 217 -11.24 5.08 26.20
N GLN A 218 -10.90 4.75 27.45
CA GLN A 218 -10.37 5.75 28.40
C GLN A 218 -8.98 6.18 27.92
N THR A 219 -8.89 6.80 26.75
CA THR A 219 -7.66 7.36 26.22
C THR A 219 -7.69 8.85 26.44
N ALA A 220 -6.55 9.41 26.88
CA ALA A 220 -6.35 10.85 26.96
C ALA A 220 -6.51 11.54 25.59
N ASN A 221 -6.45 10.77 24.50
CA ASN A 221 -6.61 11.22 23.12
C ASN A 221 -7.79 10.48 22.47
N ALA A 222 -8.81 11.23 22.06
CA ALA A 222 -9.94 10.70 21.30
C ALA A 222 -9.49 10.32 19.87
N LEU A 223 -9.94 9.18 19.35
CA LEU A 223 -9.73 8.83 17.93
C LEU A 223 -10.49 9.79 17.03
N ALA A 224 -9.91 10.16 15.89
CA ALA A 224 -10.57 11.03 14.91
C ALA A 224 -11.78 10.33 14.27
N SER A 225 -12.87 11.06 14.07
CA SER A 225 -13.99 10.56 13.24
C SER A 225 -13.51 10.34 11.81
N GLU A 226 -14.15 9.41 11.11
CA GLU A 226 -13.86 9.06 9.71
C GLU A 226 -12.41 8.59 9.44
N SER A 227 -11.75 8.06 10.48
CA SER A 227 -10.38 7.55 10.39
C SER A 227 -10.33 6.02 10.32
N VAL A 228 -9.26 5.52 9.71
CA VAL A 228 -8.99 4.08 9.54
C VAL A 228 -7.83 3.69 10.45
N HIS A 229 -7.98 2.62 11.21
CA HIS A 229 -7.00 2.17 12.21
C HIS A 229 -6.78 0.66 12.14
N LEU A 230 -5.64 0.22 12.66
CA LEU A 230 -5.45 -1.17 13.06
C LEU A 230 -5.64 -1.34 14.55
N PHE A 231 -6.37 -2.37 14.92
CA PHE A 231 -6.62 -2.76 16.30
C PHE A 231 -6.01 -4.14 16.58
N THR A 232 -5.56 -4.36 17.81
CA THR A 232 -5.30 -5.72 18.30
C THR A 232 -6.61 -6.43 18.66
N ASP A 233 -6.56 -7.75 18.84
CA ASP A 233 -7.69 -8.53 19.38
C ASP A 233 -8.19 -8.05 20.76
N SER A 234 -7.36 -7.29 21.49
CA SER A 234 -7.73 -6.66 22.77
C SER A 234 -8.48 -5.32 22.61
N GLU A 235 -8.95 -5.01 21.40
CA GLU A 235 -9.65 -3.77 21.02
C GLU A 235 -8.85 -2.49 21.30
N ARG A 236 -7.52 -2.60 21.35
CA ARG A 236 -6.62 -1.45 21.49
C ARG A 236 -6.16 -0.96 20.11
N PRO A 237 -6.29 0.34 19.80
CA PRO A 237 -5.72 0.91 18.59
C PRO A 237 -4.19 0.78 18.63
N VAL A 238 -3.63 0.37 17.50
CA VAL A 238 -2.19 0.15 17.31
C VAL A 238 -1.59 1.30 16.52
N ILE A 239 -2.22 1.65 15.39
CA ILE A 239 -1.72 2.63 14.44
C ILE A 239 -2.89 3.17 13.60
N GLU A 240 -2.87 4.46 13.33
CA GLU A 240 -3.80 5.12 12.41
C GLU A 240 -3.27 5.01 10.97
N LEU A 241 -4.07 4.47 10.05
CA LEU A 241 -3.70 4.32 8.63
C LEU A 241 -4.13 5.51 7.78
N SER A 242 -5.02 6.36 8.30
CA SER A 242 -5.39 7.61 7.64
C SER A 242 -4.25 8.63 7.72
N PRO A 243 -4.07 9.49 6.69
CA PRO A 243 -4.86 9.61 5.47
C PRO A 243 -4.38 8.70 4.32
N ILE A 244 -3.50 7.72 4.56
CA ILE A 244 -2.92 6.87 3.50
C ILE A 244 -3.91 5.83 2.99
N ILE A 245 -4.72 5.28 3.89
CA ILE A 245 -5.91 4.50 3.57
C ILE A 245 -7.13 5.26 4.06
N VAL A 246 -8.13 5.36 3.20
CA VAL A 246 -9.40 6.06 3.48
C VAL A 246 -10.59 5.17 3.15
N ARG A 247 -11.70 5.40 3.85
CA ARG A 247 -13.00 4.82 3.54
C ARG A 247 -14.01 5.96 3.43
N PRO A 248 -14.40 6.36 2.21
CA PRO A 248 -15.42 7.39 2.01
C PRO A 248 -16.74 6.99 2.70
N SER A 249 -17.44 7.95 3.30
CA SER A 249 -18.69 7.70 4.03
C SER A 249 -19.81 7.08 3.18
N HIS A 250 -19.78 7.30 1.86
CA HIS A 250 -20.74 6.74 0.89
C HIS A 250 -20.31 5.39 0.29
N ALA A 251 -19.13 4.87 0.65
CA ALA A 251 -18.58 3.65 0.10
C ALA A 251 -18.28 2.62 1.20
N ASP A 252 -18.52 1.36 0.91
CA ASP A 252 -18.08 0.25 1.77
C ASP A 252 -16.66 -0.20 1.46
N SER A 253 -15.98 0.48 0.53
CA SER A 253 -14.65 0.14 0.02
C SER A 253 -13.55 0.98 0.65
N PHE A 254 -12.35 0.40 0.69
CA PHE A 254 -11.15 1.08 1.15
C PHE A 254 -10.29 1.47 -0.04
N TYR A 255 -9.76 2.70 0.01
CA TYR A 255 -8.96 3.25 -1.06
C TYR A 255 -7.57 3.57 -0.52
N PHE A 256 -6.55 3.14 -1.24
CA PHE A 256 -5.15 3.40 -0.91
C PHE A 256 -4.68 4.62 -1.68
N LEU A 257 -3.83 5.44 -1.06
CA LEU A 257 -3.18 6.53 -1.76
C LEU A 257 -2.49 6.00 -3.02
N ASN A 258 -2.89 6.55 -4.16
CA ASN A 258 -2.31 6.25 -5.46
C ASN A 258 -1.46 7.44 -5.93
N GLY A 259 -1.91 8.65 -5.59
CA GLY A 259 -1.22 9.91 -5.81
C GLY A 259 -1.15 10.31 -7.28
N ASN A 260 -1.54 11.54 -7.57
CA ASN A 260 -1.28 12.19 -8.84
C ASN A 260 -0.55 13.50 -8.55
N ARG A 261 0.49 13.84 -9.32
CA ARG A 261 1.26 15.09 -9.13
C ARG A 261 0.38 16.34 -9.11
N LYS A 262 -0.82 16.27 -9.70
CA LYS A 262 -1.78 17.38 -9.77
C LYS A 262 -2.88 17.33 -8.70
N HIS A 263 -3.27 16.13 -8.25
CA HIS A 263 -4.41 15.93 -7.34
C HIS A 263 -4.16 14.73 -6.42
N VAL A 264 -4.68 14.77 -5.19
CA VAL A 264 -4.71 13.58 -4.35
C VAL A 264 -5.72 12.60 -4.95
N GLU A 265 -5.25 11.37 -5.19
CA GLU A 265 -6.05 10.32 -5.79
C GLU A 265 -5.82 9.03 -5.01
N TYR A 266 -6.91 8.33 -4.73
CA TYR A 266 -6.90 7.03 -4.10
C TYR A 266 -7.46 5.96 -5.05
N LEU A 267 -6.96 4.73 -4.92
CA LEU A 267 -7.34 3.59 -5.74
C LEU A 267 -7.93 2.49 -4.87
N CYS A 268 -9.09 1.97 -5.27
CA CYS A 268 -9.76 0.81 -4.69
C CYS A 268 -9.42 -0.47 -5.49
N TYR A 269 -9.28 -1.59 -4.78
CA TYR A 269 -8.93 -2.90 -5.35
C TYR A 269 -10.06 -3.93 -5.22
N ASP A 270 -11.28 -3.47 -4.94
CA ASP A 270 -12.42 -4.33 -4.60
C ASP A 270 -13.20 -4.83 -5.84
N GLY A 271 -12.91 -4.29 -7.03
CA GLY A 271 -13.60 -4.61 -8.28
C GLY A 271 -12.68 -4.98 -9.45
N VAL A 272 -13.29 -5.34 -10.57
CA VAL A 272 -12.59 -5.51 -11.85
C VAL A 272 -12.43 -4.12 -12.49
N GLY A 273 -11.21 -3.62 -12.50
CA GLY A 273 -10.85 -2.31 -13.05
C GLY A 273 -10.38 -1.33 -11.99
N ASP A 274 -9.92 -0.16 -12.43
CA ASP A 274 -9.42 0.86 -11.54
C ASP A 274 -10.56 1.78 -11.10
N GLU A 275 -10.91 1.74 -9.81
CA GLU A 275 -11.86 2.67 -9.20
C GLU A 275 -11.11 3.74 -8.42
N TYR A 276 -11.29 5.01 -8.83
CA TYR A 276 -10.55 6.14 -8.26
C TYR A 276 -11.45 7.02 -7.38
N TYR A 277 -10.95 7.39 -6.21
CA TYR A 277 -11.54 8.37 -5.33
C TYR A 277 -10.66 9.63 -5.25
N ARG A 278 -11.27 10.81 -5.47
CA ARG A 278 -10.58 12.11 -5.52
C ARG A 278 -11.30 13.10 -4.60
N PRO A 279 -11.02 13.07 -3.29
CA PRO A 279 -11.64 14.00 -2.36
C PRO A 279 -11.08 15.41 -2.51
N ASP A 280 -11.97 16.40 -2.45
CA ASP A 280 -11.59 17.81 -2.28
C ASP A 280 -11.04 18.02 -0.85
N GLY A 281 -9.97 18.82 -0.69
CA GLY A 281 -9.41 19.19 0.62
C GLY A 281 -8.60 18.12 1.35
N TYR A 282 -8.34 16.96 0.74
CA TYR A 282 -7.40 15.96 1.29
C TYR A 282 -5.94 16.27 0.96
N ARG A 283 -5.71 17.30 0.13
CA ARG A 283 -4.36 17.74 -0.20
C ARG A 283 -3.65 18.29 1.03
N GLU A 284 -4.35 19.08 1.85
CA GLU A 284 -3.82 19.56 3.12
C GLU A 284 -3.52 18.40 4.07
N ALA A 285 -4.47 17.48 4.29
CA ALA A 285 -4.25 16.34 5.18
C ALA A 285 -3.07 15.44 4.74
N ILE A 286 -2.89 15.23 3.43
CA ILE A 286 -1.73 14.51 2.90
C ILE A 286 -0.45 15.34 3.03
N ALA A 287 -0.50 16.64 2.78
CA ALA A 287 0.64 17.53 2.97
C ALA A 287 1.09 17.57 4.44
N ASP A 288 0.15 17.63 5.39
CA ASP A 288 0.39 17.59 6.83
C ASP A 288 0.90 16.22 7.29
N PHE A 289 0.41 15.15 6.67
CA PHE A 289 0.99 13.82 6.92
C PHE A 289 2.42 13.72 6.38
N LEU A 290 2.69 14.28 5.20
CA LEU A 290 4.00 14.21 4.57
C LEU A 290 4.98 15.25 5.11
N SER A 291 4.51 16.28 5.79
CA SER A 291 5.36 17.16 6.57
C SER A 291 5.92 16.38 7.75
N VAL A 292 7.23 16.51 7.92
CA VAL A 292 7.89 16.10 9.14
C VAL A 292 7.95 17.36 9.97
N ASP A 293 7.30 17.37 11.15
CA ASP A 293 7.46 18.47 12.09
C ASP A 293 8.97 18.64 12.35
N GLU A 294 9.52 19.79 11.96
CA GLU A 294 10.90 20.20 12.24
C GLU A 294 11.06 20.50 13.75
N GLN A 295 10.88 19.48 14.60
CA GLN A 295 11.41 19.50 15.97
C GLN A 295 12.80 18.85 16.08
N THR A 296 13.35 18.39 14.96
CA THR A 296 14.76 17.98 14.86
C THR A 296 15.53 18.99 14.04
N ASP A 297 16.45 19.67 14.71
CA ASP A 297 17.38 20.67 14.18
C ASP A 297 17.89 20.37 12.76
N ALA A 298 17.64 21.34 11.86
CA ALA A 298 18.42 21.75 10.68
C ALA A 298 17.62 21.79 9.36
N ASN A 299 17.09 22.99 9.08
CA ASN A 299 16.86 23.61 7.77
C ASN A 299 16.60 22.67 6.58
N VAL A 300 15.33 22.35 6.32
CA VAL A 300 14.90 22.01 4.96
C VAL A 300 13.80 22.99 4.55
N VAL A 301 14.22 24.06 3.86
CA VAL A 301 13.28 24.97 3.19
C VAL A 301 12.66 24.22 2.01
N ILE A 302 11.38 23.87 2.14
CA ILE A 302 10.55 23.46 1.01
C ILE A 302 10.06 24.76 0.35
N ASP A 303 10.60 25.05 -0.83
CA ASP A 303 10.18 26.19 -1.65
C ASP A 303 8.77 25.93 -2.21
N HIS A 304 7.81 26.75 -1.75
CA HIS A 304 6.41 26.73 -2.18
C HIS A 304 6.11 27.74 -3.29
N SER A 305 7.12 28.26 -3.99
CA SER A 305 6.86 29.16 -5.12
C SER A 305 6.23 28.40 -6.30
N GLU A 306 4.97 28.72 -6.60
CA GLU A 306 4.38 28.42 -7.89
C GLU A 306 5.20 29.12 -8.98
N PRO A 307 5.46 28.47 -10.13
CA PRO A 307 6.11 29.16 -11.23
C PRO A 307 5.17 30.22 -11.79
N GLU A 308 5.52 31.51 -11.59
CA GLU A 308 4.87 32.62 -12.26
C GLU A 308 4.84 32.37 -13.77
N ALA A 309 3.64 32.41 -14.35
CA ALA A 309 3.48 32.35 -15.79
C ALA A 309 4.19 33.56 -16.42
N PRO A 310 5.02 33.38 -17.45
CA PRO A 310 5.68 34.50 -18.10
C PRO A 310 4.61 35.37 -18.77
N ALA A 311 4.49 36.60 -18.29
CA ALA A 311 3.83 37.68 -18.97
C ALA A 311 4.60 38.01 -20.27
N ASP A 312 3.83 38.34 -21.29
CA ASP A 312 4.23 38.85 -22.59
C ASP A 312 4.83 37.88 -23.63
N GLY A 313 4.00 37.70 -24.67
CA GLY A 313 4.37 37.04 -25.90
C GLY A 313 5.51 37.74 -26.62
N LYS A 314 6.55 36.96 -26.92
CA LYS A 314 7.36 37.09 -28.12
C LYS A 314 7.84 35.70 -28.52
N THR A 315 7.38 35.23 -29.66
CA THR A 315 7.87 34.05 -30.36
C THR A 315 9.38 34.14 -30.55
N ARG A 316 10.13 33.22 -29.95
CA ARG A 316 11.50 32.90 -30.38
C ARG A 316 11.52 31.48 -30.95
N LYS A 317 11.54 31.42 -32.28
CA LYS A 317 12.07 30.26 -33.01
C LYS A 317 13.48 29.99 -32.50
N THR A 318 13.73 28.78 -32.06
CA THR A 318 15.08 28.23 -31.98
C THR A 318 15.19 27.19 -33.09
N ASP A 319 15.89 27.59 -34.16
CA ASP A 319 16.36 26.70 -35.19
C ASP A 319 17.36 25.71 -34.58
N ILE A 320 17.11 24.42 -34.75
CA ILE A 320 18.07 23.36 -34.44
C ILE A 320 18.70 22.94 -35.76
N THR A 321 19.95 23.37 -35.98
CA THR A 321 20.85 22.83 -37.00
C THR A 321 21.40 21.49 -36.53
N PHE A 322 21.14 20.42 -37.29
CA PHE A 322 21.85 19.15 -37.15
C PHE A 322 23.21 19.26 -37.85
N GLY A 323 24.28 19.12 -37.08
CA GLY A 323 25.64 18.98 -37.57
C GLY A 323 25.97 17.53 -37.89
N ASP A 324 26.59 17.34 -39.05
CA ASP A 324 27.12 16.09 -39.60
C ASP A 324 27.95 15.25 -38.62
N LEU A 325 27.72 13.94 -38.64
CA LEU A 325 28.72 12.93 -38.28
C LEU A 325 28.69 11.84 -39.35
N GLY A 326 29.65 11.92 -40.29
CA GLY A 326 29.99 10.86 -41.23
C GLY A 326 31.26 10.12 -40.82
N GLY A 327 31.36 8.86 -41.28
CA GLY A 327 32.57 7.99 -41.37
C GLY A 327 33.15 7.53 -40.02
N PHE A 328 33.37 6.25 -39.75
CA PHE A 328 33.69 5.10 -40.58
C PHE A 328 32.99 3.83 -40.08
#